data_AF-A0A1H2LG68-F1
#
_entry.id   AF-A0A1H2LG68-F1
#
_cell.length_a   1.000
_cell.length_b   1.000
_cell.length_c   1.000
_cell.angle_alpha   90.00
_cell.angle_beta   90.00
_cell.angle_gamma   90.00
#
_symmetry.space_group_name_H-M   'P 1'
#
loop_
_entity.id
_entity.type
_entity.pdbx_description
1 polymer ?
#
loop_
_entity_poly.entity_id
_entity_poly.type
_entity_poly.pdbx_seq_one_letter_code
_entity_poly.pdbx_strand_id
1 'polypeptide(L)'
;MTTVIASHRVGVRTSSGTHLATDVLERHGLRIPSRSQSFGMVLAEWLADPIPAAARAGVTWSAAEPITESDRIQATTVVTRVGPDGIDREIRLLDDTGRVRECGTETWRTEVRPEVVPSLDFCSVEWGEQLRGRLHSDAAFTSSVSTWDGTVGLRCGDREVHLRIYKGQVIDVTRRALLGATFTFEAAPATWVDLMLSDTDDFMRRALRGEFSSAGNGYEYLRLTKPLHAIIMNARAMAREVHS
;
A
#
# COMPACT_ATOMS: atom_id res chain seq x y z
N MET A 1 -7.96 3.05 27.33
CA MET A 1 -8.65 3.51 26.10
C MET A 1 -7.67 3.96 25.00
N THR A 2 -6.41 4.28 25.33
CA THR A 2 -5.37 4.72 24.37
C THR A 2 -4.85 3.60 23.43
N THR A 3 -4.98 2.33 23.81
CA THR A 3 -4.44 1.19 23.05
C THR A 3 -5.25 0.80 21.82
N VAL A 4 -6.55 1.11 21.79
CA VAL A 4 -7.43 0.73 20.66
C VAL A 4 -7.22 1.65 19.46
N ILE A 5 -7.01 2.95 19.70
CA ILE A 5 -6.82 3.97 18.65
C ILE A 5 -5.49 3.77 17.89
N ALA A 6 -4.46 3.23 18.55
CA ALA A 6 -3.19 2.93 17.90
C ALA A 6 -3.27 1.79 16.88
N SER A 7 -4.28 0.90 16.98
CA SER A 7 -4.43 -0.27 16.10
C SER A 7 -5.04 0.03 14.72
N HIS A 8 -5.54 1.25 14.52
CA HIS A 8 -6.27 1.66 13.31
C HIS A 8 -5.48 2.66 12.46
N ARG A 9 -4.15 2.64 12.48
CA ARG A 9 -3.32 3.55 11.67
C ARG A 9 -2.70 2.82 10.48
N VAL A 10 -2.56 3.53 9.36
CA VAL A 10 -1.79 3.05 8.22
C VAL A 10 -0.36 2.75 8.66
N GLY A 11 0.17 1.59 8.27
CA GLY A 11 1.51 1.13 8.64
C GLY A 11 1.56 0.28 9.90
N VAL A 12 0.47 0.14 10.67
CA VAL A 12 0.43 -0.81 11.80
C VAL A 12 0.65 -2.23 11.28
N ARG A 13 1.59 -2.95 11.90
CA ARG A 13 1.97 -4.32 11.52
C ARG A 13 1.78 -5.28 12.68
N THR A 14 1.35 -6.48 12.35
CA THR A 14 1.38 -7.62 13.26
C THR A 14 2.06 -8.80 12.60
N SER A 15 2.57 -9.71 13.43
CA SER A 15 3.13 -10.96 12.94
C SER A 15 2.85 -12.07 13.93
N SER A 16 2.43 -13.23 13.42
CA SER A 16 2.32 -14.44 14.21
C SER A 16 3.70 -15.06 14.46
N GLY A 17 3.74 -16.08 15.32
CA GLY A 17 4.85 -17.04 15.29
C GLY A 17 4.82 -17.89 14.02
N THR A 18 5.88 -18.68 13.82
CA THR A 18 5.90 -19.70 12.76
C THR A 18 5.21 -20.98 13.24
N HIS A 19 4.22 -21.46 12.49
CA HIS A 19 3.43 -22.64 12.81
C HIS A 19 3.41 -23.63 11.66
N LEU A 20 3.35 -24.93 11.95
CA LEU A 20 3.04 -25.91 10.92
C LEU A 20 1.57 -25.75 10.52
N ALA A 21 1.28 -25.72 9.22
CA ALA A 21 -0.07 -25.46 8.72
C ALA A 21 -1.10 -26.47 9.27
N THR A 22 -0.75 -27.75 9.32
CA THR A 22 -1.66 -28.77 9.90
C THR A 22 -1.97 -28.53 11.38
N ASP A 23 -0.97 -28.12 12.18
CA ASP A 23 -1.16 -27.88 13.61
C ASP A 23 -2.17 -26.75 13.88
N VAL A 24 -2.18 -25.74 13.00
CA VAL A 24 -3.16 -24.64 13.08
C VAL A 24 -4.56 -25.17 12.82
N LEU A 25 -4.77 -25.92 11.74
CA LEU A 25 -6.09 -26.46 11.41
C LEU A 25 -6.60 -27.44 12.47
N GLU A 26 -5.74 -28.35 12.93
CA GLU A 26 -6.08 -29.34 13.95
C GLU A 26 -6.48 -28.71 15.28
N ARG A 27 -5.75 -27.67 15.72
CA ARG A 27 -6.09 -26.89 16.93
C ARG A 27 -7.50 -26.31 16.87
N HIS A 28 -7.97 -25.97 15.68
CA HIS A 28 -9.29 -25.37 15.46
C HIS A 28 -10.33 -26.38 14.94
N GLY A 29 -10.00 -27.68 14.91
CA GLY A 29 -10.93 -28.73 14.48
C GLY A 29 -11.32 -28.67 13.00
N LEU A 30 -10.49 -28.03 12.17
CA LEU A 30 -10.76 -27.82 10.75
C LEU A 30 -10.09 -28.89 9.89
N ARG A 31 -10.78 -29.29 8.81
CA ARG A 31 -10.24 -30.15 7.76
C ARG A 31 -10.51 -29.50 6.42
N ILE A 32 -9.44 -29.05 5.77
CA ILE A 32 -9.49 -28.43 4.44
C ILE A 32 -8.59 -29.27 3.53
N PRO A 33 -9.06 -29.69 2.35
CA PRO A 33 -8.20 -30.39 1.40
C PRO A 33 -6.93 -29.58 1.12
N SER A 34 -5.78 -30.20 1.28
CA SER A 34 -4.49 -29.59 0.94
C SER A 34 -4.51 -29.13 -0.53
N ARG A 35 -3.92 -27.97 -0.81
CA ARG A 35 -3.96 -27.27 -2.13
C ARG A 35 -5.32 -26.71 -2.54
N SER A 36 -6.32 -26.68 -1.65
CA SER A 36 -7.51 -25.84 -1.86
C SER A 36 -7.10 -24.37 -1.95
N GLN A 37 -7.74 -23.60 -2.85
CA GLN A 37 -7.52 -22.15 -2.94
C GLN A 37 -7.89 -21.39 -1.66
N SER A 38 -8.70 -21.99 -0.79
CA SER A 38 -9.09 -21.44 0.51
C SER A 38 -8.17 -21.84 1.67
N PHE A 39 -7.20 -22.74 1.44
CA PHE A 39 -6.36 -23.31 2.51
C PHE A 39 -5.56 -22.21 3.24
N GLY A 40 -4.79 -21.41 2.50
CA GLY A 40 -4.06 -20.28 3.08
C GLY A 40 -4.98 -19.21 3.65
N MET A 41 -6.10 -18.89 2.98
CA MET A 41 -7.06 -17.91 3.50
C MET A 41 -7.61 -18.29 4.89
N VAL A 42 -7.91 -19.58 5.12
CA VAL A 42 -8.38 -20.03 6.45
C VAL A 42 -7.24 -20.06 7.46
N LEU A 43 -6.01 -20.41 7.07
CA LEU A 43 -4.86 -20.31 7.97
C LEU A 43 -4.62 -18.86 8.41
N ALA A 44 -4.73 -17.92 7.49
CA ALA A 44 -4.60 -16.50 7.73
C ALA A 44 -5.62 -15.99 8.77
N GLU A 45 -6.87 -16.47 8.71
CA GLU A 45 -7.92 -16.15 9.69
C GLU A 45 -7.54 -16.49 11.13
N TRP A 46 -6.85 -17.62 11.33
CA TRP A 46 -6.50 -18.08 12.67
C TRP A 46 -5.13 -17.59 13.15
N LEU A 47 -4.27 -17.16 12.23
CA LEU A 47 -2.93 -16.68 12.56
C LEU A 47 -2.86 -15.17 12.75
N ALA A 48 -3.74 -14.40 12.09
CA ALA A 48 -3.75 -12.96 12.23
C ALA A 48 -4.84 -12.50 13.21
N ASP A 49 -4.45 -11.66 14.16
CA ASP A 49 -5.41 -11.05 15.07
C ASP A 49 -6.45 -10.22 14.28
N PRO A 50 -7.73 -10.24 14.67
CA PRO A 50 -8.74 -9.39 14.07
C PRO A 50 -8.47 -7.91 14.37
N ILE A 51 -9.00 -7.01 13.55
CA ILE A 51 -8.95 -5.57 13.86
C ILE A 51 -9.95 -5.27 14.99
N PRO A 52 -9.52 -4.70 16.13
CA PRO A 52 -10.41 -4.40 17.25
C PRO A 52 -11.56 -3.48 16.85
N ALA A 53 -12.77 -3.73 17.37
CA ALA A 53 -13.98 -2.95 17.10
C ALA A 53 -14.32 -2.80 15.60
N ALA A 54 -13.95 -3.80 14.79
CA ALA A 54 -14.26 -3.87 13.38
C ALA A 54 -14.74 -5.27 12.98
N ALA A 55 -15.60 -5.35 11.99
CA ALA A 55 -16.06 -6.58 11.37
C ALA A 55 -15.47 -6.70 9.95
N ARG A 56 -14.91 -7.85 9.60
CA ARG A 56 -14.43 -8.08 8.23
C ARG A 56 -15.62 -8.13 7.28
N ALA A 57 -15.63 -7.22 6.31
CA ALA A 57 -16.68 -7.09 5.30
C ALA A 57 -16.31 -7.76 3.97
N GLY A 58 -15.03 -8.00 3.71
CA GLY A 58 -14.56 -8.67 2.51
C GLY A 58 -13.12 -9.14 2.60
N VAL A 59 -12.78 -10.11 1.76
CA VAL A 59 -11.42 -10.60 1.56
C VAL A 59 -11.22 -10.91 0.08
N THR A 60 -10.10 -10.47 -0.47
CA THR A 60 -9.59 -10.92 -1.77
C THR A 60 -8.30 -11.68 -1.52
N TRP A 61 -8.16 -12.85 -2.12
CA TRP A 61 -7.07 -13.77 -1.83
C TRP A 61 -6.35 -14.22 -3.10
N SER A 62 -5.03 -14.32 -3.04
CA SER A 62 -4.17 -14.79 -4.12
C SER A 62 -3.30 -15.95 -3.64
N ALA A 63 -3.52 -17.11 -4.25
CA ALA A 63 -2.80 -18.35 -3.97
C ALA A 63 -1.96 -18.77 -5.19
N ALA A 64 -0.95 -17.97 -5.54
CA ALA A 64 -0.07 -18.25 -6.68
C ALA A 64 0.74 -19.54 -6.48
N GLU A 65 1.23 -19.78 -5.26
CA GLU A 65 1.91 -21.02 -4.85
C GLU A 65 1.25 -21.61 -3.60
N PRO A 66 0.17 -22.41 -3.77
CA PRO A 66 -0.66 -22.86 -2.66
C PRO A 66 0.13 -23.52 -1.53
N ILE A 67 -0.23 -23.17 -0.31
CA ILE A 67 0.27 -23.72 0.93
C ILE A 67 -0.29 -25.14 1.11
N THR A 68 0.52 -25.99 1.69
CA THR A 68 0.24 -27.39 1.99
C THR A 68 0.29 -27.63 3.51
N GLU A 69 -0.25 -28.76 3.95
CA GLU A 69 -0.30 -29.13 5.37
C GLU A 69 1.09 -29.24 6.03
N SER A 70 2.12 -29.56 5.24
CA SER A 70 3.50 -29.69 5.69
C SER A 70 4.27 -28.36 5.74
N ASP A 71 3.73 -27.28 5.19
CA ASP A 71 4.42 -25.99 5.17
C ASP A 71 4.44 -25.38 6.58
N ARG A 72 5.60 -24.81 6.95
CA ARG A 72 5.73 -23.95 8.12
C ARG A 72 5.49 -22.52 7.69
N ILE A 73 4.49 -21.88 8.27
CA ILE A 73 4.01 -20.57 7.85
C ILE A 73 4.01 -19.55 8.97
N GLN A 74 4.26 -18.31 8.60
CA GLN A 74 4.10 -17.13 9.44
C GLN A 74 3.13 -16.17 8.75
N ALA A 75 2.12 -15.69 9.49
CA ALA A 75 1.28 -14.61 9.01
C ALA A 75 1.91 -13.25 9.39
N THR A 76 1.92 -12.33 8.44
CA THR A 76 2.22 -10.92 8.67
C THR A 76 1.09 -10.08 8.14
N THR A 77 0.77 -8.99 8.83
CA THR A 77 -0.23 -8.04 8.36
C THR A 77 0.31 -6.62 8.34
N VAL A 78 -0.27 -5.79 7.49
CA VAL A 78 -0.06 -4.33 7.48
C VAL A 78 -1.35 -3.61 7.13
N VAL A 79 -1.75 -2.63 7.95
CA VAL A 79 -2.86 -1.74 7.60
C VAL A 79 -2.40 -0.84 6.46
N THR A 80 -3.04 -0.96 5.30
CA THR A 80 -2.67 -0.23 4.08
C THR A 80 -3.49 1.03 3.85
N ARG A 81 -4.67 1.12 4.48
CA ARG A 81 -5.54 2.29 4.39
C ARG A 81 -6.47 2.39 5.58
N VAL A 82 -6.75 3.63 5.97
CA VAL A 82 -7.79 3.99 6.92
C VAL A 82 -8.66 5.04 6.23
N GLY A 83 -9.84 4.64 5.77
CA GLY A 83 -10.77 5.48 5.03
C GLY A 83 -12.04 5.76 5.83
N PRO A 84 -12.93 6.63 5.32
CA PRO A 84 -14.18 6.95 6.02
C PRO A 84 -15.11 5.73 6.18
N ASP A 85 -15.00 4.74 5.28
CA ASP A 85 -15.87 3.57 5.21
C ASP A 85 -15.29 2.32 5.89
N GLY A 86 -14.04 2.40 6.38
CA GLY A 86 -13.36 1.26 6.98
C GLY A 86 -11.85 1.26 6.82
N ILE A 87 -11.26 0.09 7.06
CA ILE A 87 -9.82 -0.16 7.09
C ILE A 87 -9.50 -1.25 6.09
N ASP A 88 -8.49 -1.04 5.26
CA ASP A 88 -7.93 -2.07 4.40
C ASP A 88 -6.61 -2.57 5.01
N ARG A 89 -6.46 -3.90 5.05
CA ARG A 89 -5.29 -4.58 5.61
C ARG A 89 -4.79 -5.62 4.63
N GLU A 90 -3.50 -5.58 4.33
CA GLU A 90 -2.85 -6.68 3.62
C GLU A 90 -2.40 -7.74 4.63
N ILE A 91 -2.56 -8.99 4.25
CA ILE A 91 -2.05 -10.16 4.95
C ILE A 91 -1.17 -10.99 4.00
N ARG A 92 -0.03 -11.43 4.50
CA ARG A 92 0.91 -12.31 3.77
C ARG A 92 1.20 -13.54 4.61
N LEU A 93 1.21 -14.70 3.95
CA LEU A 93 1.71 -15.93 4.53
C LEU A 93 3.11 -16.21 3.96
N LEU A 94 4.08 -16.24 4.86
CA LEU A 94 5.49 -16.44 4.57
C LEU A 94 5.89 -17.86 4.95
N ASP A 95 6.78 -18.48 4.17
CA ASP A 95 7.45 -19.72 4.58
C ASP A 95 8.62 -19.45 5.54
N ASP A 96 9.32 -20.51 5.94
CA ASP A 96 10.48 -20.46 6.84
C ASP A 96 11.70 -19.73 6.24
N THR A 97 11.73 -19.52 4.92
CA THR A 97 12.75 -18.71 4.24
C THR A 97 12.35 -17.23 4.15
N GLY A 98 11.15 -16.86 4.61
CA GLY A 98 10.60 -15.52 4.51
C GLY A 98 10.01 -15.20 3.14
N ARG A 99 9.82 -16.19 2.26
CA ARG A 99 9.20 -15.99 0.95
C ARG A 99 7.68 -15.96 1.11
N VAL A 100 7.03 -14.98 0.47
CA VAL A 100 5.56 -14.91 0.42
C VAL A 100 5.03 -16.04 -0.47
N ARG A 101 4.21 -16.90 0.11
CA ARG A 101 3.55 -18.04 -0.57
C ARG A 101 2.15 -17.67 -1.04
N GLU A 102 1.40 -17.01 -0.17
CA GLU A 102 0.06 -16.51 -0.44
C GLU A 102 -0.15 -15.14 0.21
N CYS A 103 -1.06 -14.34 -0.33
CA CYS A 103 -1.43 -13.06 0.23
C CYS A 103 -2.89 -12.71 -0.02
N GLY A 104 -3.40 -11.76 0.76
CA GLY A 104 -4.74 -11.24 0.57
C GLY A 104 -4.90 -9.82 1.09
N THR A 105 -5.98 -9.20 0.66
CA THR A 105 -6.44 -7.90 1.16
C THR A 105 -7.77 -8.10 1.85
N GLU A 106 -7.85 -7.67 3.10
CA GLU A 106 -9.06 -7.66 3.90
C GLU A 106 -9.61 -6.24 4.00
N THR A 107 -10.93 -6.11 3.87
CA THR A 107 -11.64 -4.86 4.15
C THR A 107 -12.46 -5.03 5.41
N TRP A 108 -12.28 -4.12 6.35
CA TRP A 108 -12.88 -4.12 7.68
C TRP A 108 -13.78 -2.91 7.85
N ARG A 109 -15.02 -3.11 8.31
CA ARG A 109 -15.95 -2.03 8.67
C ARG A 109 -15.89 -1.80 10.16
N THR A 110 -15.68 -0.56 10.57
CA THR A 110 -15.67 -0.15 11.98
C THR A 110 -17.05 0.34 12.40
N GLU A 111 -17.41 0.14 13.67
CA GLU A 111 -18.67 0.68 14.21
C GLU A 111 -18.62 2.22 14.33
N VAL A 112 -17.43 2.73 14.69
CA VAL A 112 -17.14 4.16 14.77
C VAL A 112 -16.33 4.57 13.55
N ARG A 113 -16.69 5.70 12.93
CA ARG A 113 -15.96 6.24 11.78
C ARG A 113 -14.50 6.50 12.18
N PRO A 114 -13.51 5.91 11.49
CA PRO A 114 -12.12 6.07 11.88
C PRO A 114 -11.62 7.46 11.50
N GLU A 115 -10.65 7.96 12.25
CA GLU A 115 -9.98 9.22 11.95
C GLU A 115 -9.09 9.03 10.72
N VAL A 116 -9.45 9.67 9.61
CA VAL A 116 -8.66 9.63 8.38
C VAL A 116 -7.55 10.66 8.48
N VAL A 117 -6.31 10.21 8.25
CA VAL A 117 -5.14 11.08 8.15
C VAL A 117 -4.80 11.25 6.67
N PRO A 118 -5.12 12.40 6.03
CA PRO A 118 -5.01 12.52 4.58
C PRO A 118 -3.58 12.31 4.05
N SER A 119 -2.56 12.67 4.84
CA SER A 119 -1.14 12.44 4.53
C SER A 119 -0.77 10.95 4.38
N LEU A 120 -1.60 10.03 4.89
CA LEU A 120 -1.45 8.58 4.77
C LEU A 120 -2.50 7.95 3.83
N ASP A 121 -3.44 8.72 3.28
CA ASP A 121 -4.44 8.23 2.33
C ASP A 121 -3.89 8.29 0.89
N PHE A 122 -2.84 7.50 0.64
CA PHE A 122 -2.04 7.53 -0.57
C PHE A 122 -2.89 7.48 -1.85
N CYS A 123 -2.53 8.32 -2.82
CA CYS A 123 -3.22 8.45 -4.11
C CYS A 123 -4.69 8.91 -4.03
N SER A 124 -5.13 9.49 -2.92
CA SER A 124 -6.37 10.28 -2.86
C SER A 124 -6.13 11.71 -3.40
N VAL A 125 -7.22 12.41 -3.73
CA VAL A 125 -7.14 13.81 -4.16
C VAL A 125 -6.66 14.71 -3.02
N GLU A 126 -7.15 14.49 -1.80
CA GLU A 126 -6.75 15.29 -0.64
C GLU A 126 -5.26 15.12 -0.32
N TRP A 127 -4.76 13.88 -0.38
CA TRP A 127 -3.33 13.58 -0.31
C TRP A 127 -2.54 14.29 -1.42
N GLY A 128 -3.04 14.26 -2.65
CA GLY A 128 -2.40 14.93 -3.79
C GLY A 128 -2.35 16.45 -3.65
N GLU A 129 -3.36 17.07 -3.05
CA GLU A 129 -3.40 18.51 -2.76
C GLU A 129 -2.39 18.91 -1.68
N GLN A 130 -2.23 18.10 -0.63
CA GLN A 130 -1.18 18.33 0.37
C GLN A 130 0.21 18.19 -0.25
N LEU A 131 0.41 17.15 -1.08
CA LEU A 131 1.64 16.94 -1.81
C LEU A 131 1.95 18.10 -2.77
N ARG A 132 0.93 18.60 -3.48
CA ARG A 132 1.03 19.79 -4.32
C ARG A 132 1.63 20.96 -3.56
N GLY A 133 1.11 21.28 -2.38
CA GLY A 133 1.60 22.39 -1.56
C GLY A 133 3.10 22.29 -1.25
N ARG A 134 3.59 21.08 -0.96
CA ARG A 134 5.02 20.82 -0.73
C ARG A 134 5.86 20.97 -1.99
N LEU A 135 5.40 20.39 -3.10
CA LEU A 135 6.11 20.44 -4.37
C LEU A 135 6.30 21.87 -4.91
N HIS A 136 5.37 22.78 -4.61
CA HIS A 136 5.54 24.21 -4.96
C HIS A 136 6.70 24.88 -4.22
N SER A 137 7.07 24.36 -3.06
CA SER A 137 8.17 24.88 -2.24
C SER A 137 9.50 24.16 -2.52
N ASP A 138 9.48 23.09 -3.32
CA ASP A 138 10.66 22.29 -3.67
C ASP A 138 11.30 22.81 -4.97
N ALA A 139 12.37 23.61 -4.81
CA ALA A 139 13.11 24.16 -5.94
C ALA A 139 13.71 23.08 -6.87
N ALA A 140 14.09 21.91 -6.33
CA ALA A 140 14.63 20.82 -7.13
C ALA A 140 13.55 20.20 -8.01
N PHE A 141 12.34 20.00 -7.47
CA PHE A 141 11.18 19.60 -8.24
C PHE A 141 10.84 20.63 -9.33
N THR A 142 10.61 21.90 -8.95
CA THR A 142 10.23 22.96 -9.90
C THR A 142 11.23 23.12 -11.04
N SER A 143 12.53 23.11 -10.74
CA SER A 143 13.58 23.18 -11.76
C SER A 143 13.53 21.97 -12.71
N SER A 144 13.36 20.76 -12.17
CA SER A 144 13.38 19.51 -12.94
C SER A 144 12.23 19.35 -13.93
N VAL A 145 11.09 20.02 -13.68
CA VAL A 145 9.90 20.01 -14.54
C VAL A 145 9.61 21.35 -15.23
N SER A 146 10.55 22.30 -15.19
CA SER A 146 10.38 23.65 -15.73
C SER A 146 10.07 23.72 -17.23
N THR A 147 10.58 22.75 -17.99
CA THR A 147 10.39 22.62 -19.45
C THR A 147 9.43 21.49 -19.84
N TRP A 148 8.76 20.91 -18.85
CA TRP A 148 7.87 19.77 -19.04
C TRP A 148 6.43 20.16 -18.71
N ASP A 149 5.53 19.80 -19.63
CA ASP A 149 4.09 19.97 -19.48
C ASP A 149 3.43 18.61 -19.68
N GLY A 150 2.59 18.20 -18.73
CA GLY A 150 1.95 16.90 -18.80
C GLY A 150 1.22 16.54 -17.52
N THR A 151 0.82 15.28 -17.42
CA THR A 151 0.11 14.78 -16.23
C THR A 151 0.78 13.52 -15.73
N VAL A 152 1.16 13.49 -14.46
CA VAL A 152 1.68 12.29 -13.78
C VAL A 152 0.54 11.64 -13.01
N GLY A 153 0.25 10.38 -13.31
CA GLY A 153 -0.64 9.55 -12.50
C GLY A 153 0.15 8.85 -11.39
N LEU A 154 -0.41 8.81 -10.17
CA LEU A 154 0.08 8.02 -9.06
C LEU A 154 -1.03 7.07 -8.62
N ARG A 155 -0.79 5.75 -8.71
CA ARG A 155 -1.81 4.72 -8.44
C ARG A 155 -1.41 3.81 -7.29
N CYS A 156 -2.33 3.63 -6.34
CA CYS A 156 -2.25 2.75 -5.18
C CYS A 156 -3.46 1.81 -5.21
N GLY A 157 -3.27 0.59 -5.72
CA GLY A 157 -4.36 -0.34 -5.97
C GLY A 157 -5.37 0.22 -6.99
N ASP A 158 -6.62 0.35 -6.58
CA ASP A 158 -7.73 0.88 -7.38
C ASP A 158 -7.83 2.42 -7.36
N ARG A 159 -7.03 3.08 -6.53
CA ARG A 159 -7.04 4.55 -6.37
C ARG A 159 -5.95 5.19 -7.19
N GLU A 160 -6.29 6.28 -7.84
CA GLU A 160 -5.36 7.05 -8.64
C GLU A 160 -5.60 8.55 -8.48
N VAL A 161 -4.50 9.30 -8.39
CA VAL A 161 -4.49 10.75 -8.45
C VAL A 161 -3.59 11.21 -9.58
N HIS A 162 -4.04 12.23 -10.30
CA HIS A 162 -3.34 12.86 -11.39
C HIS A 162 -2.82 14.22 -10.92
N LEU A 163 -1.52 14.44 -11.09
CA LEU A 163 -0.85 15.71 -10.88
C LEU A 163 -0.61 16.35 -12.24
N ARG A 164 -1.36 17.40 -12.58
CA ARG A 164 -1.15 18.14 -13.82
C ARG A 164 -0.04 19.15 -13.62
N ILE A 165 1.05 19.02 -14.37
CA ILE A 165 2.22 19.88 -14.26
C ILE A 165 2.28 20.79 -15.49
N TYR A 166 2.54 22.06 -15.24
CA TYR A 166 2.75 23.08 -16.25
C TYR A 166 3.82 24.06 -15.76
N LYS A 167 4.86 24.29 -16.58
CA LYS A 167 5.94 25.25 -16.28
C LYS A 167 6.52 25.12 -14.87
N GLY A 168 6.83 23.89 -14.45
CA GLY A 168 7.46 23.63 -13.16
C GLY A 168 6.52 23.61 -11.96
N GLN A 169 5.20 23.76 -12.16
CA GLN A 169 4.20 23.81 -11.09
C GLN A 169 3.12 22.77 -11.30
N VAL A 170 2.62 22.19 -10.20
CA VAL A 170 1.43 21.33 -10.24
C VAL A 170 0.19 22.24 -10.22
N ILE A 171 -0.46 22.42 -11.37
CA ILE A 171 -1.56 23.38 -11.51
C ILE A 171 -2.94 22.80 -11.18
N ASP A 172 -3.06 21.48 -11.11
CA ASP A 172 -4.32 20.78 -10.82
C ASP A 172 -4.06 19.38 -10.23
N VAL A 173 -4.93 18.96 -9.32
CA VAL A 173 -4.94 17.63 -8.69
C VAL A 173 -6.34 17.03 -8.84
N THR A 174 -6.43 15.91 -9.55
CA THR A 174 -7.73 15.30 -9.87
C THR A 174 -7.65 13.79 -9.88
N ARG A 175 -8.80 13.09 -9.80
CA ARG A 175 -8.85 11.63 -9.97
C ARG A 175 -8.56 11.20 -11.41
N ARG A 176 -8.90 12.06 -12.38
CA ARG A 176 -8.71 11.77 -13.80
C ARG A 176 -8.66 13.09 -14.58
N ALA A 177 -7.51 13.38 -15.17
CA ALA A 177 -7.36 14.50 -16.09
C ALA A 177 -8.09 14.23 -17.42
N LEU A 178 -8.50 15.30 -18.12
CA LEU A 178 -9.27 15.22 -19.38
C LEU A 178 -8.60 14.34 -20.45
N LEU A 179 -7.28 14.43 -20.59
CA LEU A 179 -6.49 13.64 -21.55
C LEU A 179 -5.85 12.39 -20.92
N GLY A 180 -6.22 12.08 -19.67
CA GLY A 180 -5.54 11.05 -18.89
C GLY A 180 -4.15 11.47 -18.40
N ALA A 181 -3.42 10.54 -17.81
CA ALA A 181 -2.03 10.74 -17.40
C ALA A 181 -1.11 10.47 -18.60
N THR A 182 -0.04 11.27 -18.73
CA THR A 182 1.05 11.03 -19.68
C THR A 182 1.70 9.68 -19.39
N PHE A 183 1.93 9.41 -18.11
CA PHE A 183 2.23 8.08 -17.57
C PHE A 183 1.67 7.98 -16.16
N THR A 184 1.39 6.76 -15.72
CA THR A 184 0.99 6.45 -14.34
C THR A 184 2.08 5.60 -13.71
N PHE A 185 2.58 6.02 -12.54
CA PHE A 185 3.42 5.23 -11.66
C PHE A 185 2.52 4.47 -10.67
N GLU A 186 2.67 3.15 -10.60
CA GLU A 186 1.75 2.30 -9.85
C GLU A 186 2.46 1.28 -8.95
N ALA A 187 1.84 0.99 -7.82
CA ALA A 187 2.28 -0.02 -6.86
C ALA A 187 1.09 -0.60 -6.09
N ALA A 188 1.29 -1.78 -5.49
CA ALA A 188 0.34 -2.33 -4.54
C ALA A 188 0.27 -1.45 -3.27
N PRO A 189 -0.87 -1.44 -2.54
CA PRO A 189 -1.02 -0.63 -1.33
C PRO A 189 0.05 -0.87 -0.26
N ALA A 190 0.42 -2.12 0.02
CA ALA A 190 1.50 -2.39 0.97
C ALA A 190 2.86 -1.90 0.48
N THR A 191 3.15 -1.97 -0.82
CA THR A 191 4.37 -1.41 -1.41
C THR A 191 4.45 0.10 -1.20
N TRP A 192 3.33 0.82 -1.33
CA TRP A 192 3.22 2.24 -0.99
C TRP A 192 3.50 2.49 0.49
N VAL A 193 2.88 1.73 1.40
CA VAL A 193 3.15 1.84 2.85
C VAL A 193 4.64 1.62 3.16
N ASP A 194 5.22 0.55 2.63
CA ASP A 194 6.64 0.23 2.78
C ASP A 194 7.51 1.38 2.26
N LEU A 195 7.14 2.00 1.13
CA LEU A 195 7.91 3.11 0.54
C LEU A 195 7.80 4.39 1.35
N MET A 196 6.59 4.72 1.79
CA MET A 196 6.29 5.98 2.45
C MET A 196 6.85 6.02 3.87
N LEU A 197 6.82 4.87 4.57
CA LEU A 197 7.18 4.75 5.98
C LEU A 197 8.57 4.13 6.22
N SER A 198 9.28 3.69 5.18
CA SER A 198 10.65 3.16 5.32
C SER A 198 11.59 4.19 5.95
N ASP A 199 12.55 3.70 6.72
CA ASP A 199 13.53 4.58 7.35
C ASP A 199 14.57 5.13 6.39
N THR A 200 14.80 4.40 5.29
CA THR A 200 15.85 4.68 4.31
C THR A 200 15.27 5.07 2.97
N ASP A 201 15.88 6.05 2.29
CA ASP A 201 15.58 6.31 0.88
C ASP A 201 16.14 5.16 0.02
N ASP A 202 15.26 4.23 -0.31
CA ASP A 202 15.53 3.06 -1.13
C ASP A 202 14.68 3.07 -2.42
N PHE A 203 14.02 4.18 -2.74
CA PHE A 203 13.07 4.27 -3.86
C PHE A 203 13.68 3.75 -5.17
N MET A 204 14.84 4.27 -5.54
CA MET A 204 15.50 3.88 -6.79
C MET A 204 15.92 2.41 -6.81
N ARG A 205 16.36 1.87 -5.66
CA ARG A 205 16.72 0.45 -5.54
C ARG A 205 15.49 -0.45 -5.73
N ARG A 206 14.36 -0.06 -5.15
CA ARG A 206 13.08 -0.79 -5.25
C ARG A 206 12.50 -0.71 -6.66
N ALA A 207 12.61 0.45 -7.31
CA ALA A 207 12.24 0.61 -8.71
C ALA A 207 13.06 -0.29 -9.65
N LEU A 208 14.38 -0.38 -9.46
CA LEU A 208 15.23 -1.28 -10.23
C LEU A 208 14.93 -2.77 -10.00
N ARG A 209 14.33 -3.13 -8.86
CA ARG A 209 13.88 -4.50 -8.55
C ARG A 209 12.50 -4.83 -9.14
N GLY A 210 11.84 -3.87 -9.77
CA GLY A 210 10.52 -4.05 -10.36
C GLY A 210 9.38 -4.07 -9.33
N GLU A 211 9.56 -3.46 -8.16
CA GLU A 211 8.47 -3.34 -7.16
C GLU A 211 7.37 -2.35 -7.58
N PHE A 212 7.63 -1.58 -8.63
CA PHE A 212 6.71 -0.62 -9.22
C PHE A 212 6.57 -0.91 -10.71
N SER A 213 5.41 -0.58 -11.26
CA SER A 213 5.19 -0.57 -12.70
C SER A 213 4.83 0.83 -13.18
N SER A 214 4.87 1.00 -14.49
CA SER A 214 4.46 2.24 -15.16
C SER A 214 3.56 1.92 -16.34
N ALA A 215 2.48 2.66 -16.51
CA ALA A 215 1.62 2.61 -17.68
C ALA A 215 1.69 3.94 -18.46
N GLY A 216 1.45 3.90 -19.78
CA GLY A 216 1.48 5.09 -20.64
C GLY A 216 2.84 5.29 -21.33
N ASN A 217 3.30 6.54 -21.42
CA ASN A 217 4.51 6.87 -22.18
C ASN A 217 5.79 6.53 -21.39
N GLY A 218 6.41 5.38 -21.72
CA GLY A 218 7.64 4.91 -21.08
C GLY A 218 8.87 5.82 -21.29
N TYR A 219 8.93 6.56 -22.41
CA TYR A 219 10.00 7.53 -22.63
C TYR A 219 9.91 8.71 -21.66
N GLU A 220 8.68 9.23 -21.47
CA GLU A 220 8.44 10.30 -20.49
C GLU A 220 8.67 9.82 -19.06
N TYR A 221 8.28 8.58 -18.72
CA TYR A 221 8.61 7.99 -17.42
C TYR A 221 10.13 8.01 -17.14
N LEU A 222 10.96 7.55 -18.08
CA LEU A 222 12.41 7.53 -17.93
C LEU A 222 12.98 8.95 -17.80
N ARG A 223 12.50 9.90 -18.61
CA ARG A 223 12.89 11.32 -18.55
C ARG A 223 12.54 11.95 -17.20
N LEU A 224 11.46 11.50 -16.57
CA LEU A 224 10.91 12.07 -15.33
C LEU A 224 11.30 11.30 -14.06
N THR A 225 12.30 10.42 -14.14
CA THR A 225 12.82 9.70 -12.97
C THR A 225 13.23 10.64 -11.83
N LYS A 226 13.91 11.76 -12.13
CA LYS A 226 14.31 12.75 -11.12
C LYS A 226 13.11 13.51 -10.51
N PRO A 227 12.19 14.08 -11.32
CA PRO A 227 10.92 14.60 -10.81
C PRO A 227 10.13 13.62 -9.96
N LEU A 228 10.03 12.36 -10.39
CA LEU A 228 9.32 11.31 -9.67
C LEU A 228 9.98 11.01 -8.31
N HIS A 229 11.31 10.96 -8.25
CA HIS A 229 12.02 10.86 -6.98
C HIS A 229 11.68 12.02 -6.04
N ALA A 230 11.66 13.26 -6.52
CA ALA A 230 11.26 14.41 -5.69
C ALA A 230 9.80 14.32 -5.20
N ILE A 231 8.88 13.87 -6.06
CA ILE A 231 7.48 13.58 -5.68
C ILE A 231 7.44 12.56 -4.53
N ILE A 232 8.15 11.43 -4.68
CA ILE A 232 8.19 10.37 -3.67
C ILE A 232 8.84 10.86 -2.37
N MET A 233 9.91 11.65 -2.43
CA MET A 233 10.57 12.16 -1.23
C MET A 233 9.70 13.15 -0.45
N ASN A 234 8.97 14.03 -1.14
CA ASN A 234 8.01 14.92 -0.48
C ASN A 234 6.85 14.15 0.14
N ALA A 235 6.35 13.12 -0.55
CA ALA A 235 5.31 12.24 -0.03
C ALA A 235 5.78 11.43 1.20
N ARG A 236 7.03 10.94 1.20
CA ARG A 236 7.65 10.27 2.35
C ARG A 236 7.78 11.19 3.55
N ALA A 237 8.28 12.41 3.35
CA ALA A 237 8.38 13.40 4.42
C ALA A 237 7.00 13.69 5.03
N MET A 238 5.99 13.89 4.19
CA MET A 238 4.60 14.11 4.61
C MET A 238 4.04 12.94 5.44
N ALA A 239 4.28 11.70 5.02
CA ALA A 239 3.81 10.52 5.74
C ALA A 239 4.50 10.36 7.11
N ARG A 240 5.81 10.63 7.20
CA ARG A 240 6.60 10.44 8.42
C ARG A 240 6.24 11.44 9.52
N GLU A 241 5.92 12.69 9.17
CA GLU A 241 5.52 13.73 10.13
C GLU A 241 4.27 13.40 10.93
N VAL A 242 3.36 12.61 10.35
CA VAL A 242 2.10 12.21 11.02
C VAL A 242 2.13 10.80 11.59
N HIS A 243 3.14 10.01 11.19
CA HIS A 243 3.32 8.64 11.67
C HIS A 243 4.16 8.56 12.95
N SER A 244 5.10 9.52 13.14
CA SER A 244 5.97 9.63 14.33
C SER A 244 5.23 9.88 15.63
#